data_AF-A0A7Y4KGK2-F1
#
_entry.id   AF-A0A7Y4KGK2-F1
#
_cell.length_a   1.000
_cell.length_b   1.000
_cell.length_c   1.000
_cell.angle_alpha   90.00
_cell.angle_beta   90.00
_cell.angle_gamma   90.00
#
_symmetry.space_group_name_H-M   'P 1'
#
loop_
_entity.id
_entity.type
_entity.pdbx_description
1 polymer ?
#
loop_
_entity_poly.entity_id
_entity_poly.type
_entity_poly.pdbx_seq_one_letter_code
_entity_poly.pdbx_strand_id
1 'polypeptide(L)'
;MAVNISRFHEVFLYQSRAPVPELLADLKVLGGLDARAEAQRSALAWGGWLTTVPGGVMALLTYGVWAGAVNADEQLSDAGLQLLKVTGAVGGTLLAVGLCLFLWRFALKDRDLDNRRYGLAQVLLQRLQVDLSPDAPVRLKLDLRPPDLLHKRVKQDMVGWWNTDFFVDPWFTLETRLADGTFLRIRMVERLQKRERSKTSASGKTRTKTKRKGFARLEVSVRVKPERYPGLERLKARATAATRLPRRVELERVRVAVDRLSLRARLSDEWVARPEKAADDPEVPTFWRQALEKDDASRTATMMLLSLYQVLGYARRRAKLQAARGRRGTV
;
A
#
# COMPACT_ATOMS: atom_id res chain seq x y z
N MET A 1 -3.03 14.28 -20.08
CA MET A 1 -1.72 14.99 -19.97
C MET A 1 -0.69 13.99 -19.48
N ALA A 2 0.36 13.69 -20.23
CA ALA A 2 1.31 12.63 -19.88
C ALA A 2 2.05 12.91 -18.55
N VAL A 3 2.27 11.87 -17.74
CA VAL A 3 3.09 11.94 -16.51
C VAL A 3 4.47 12.53 -16.84
N ASN A 4 4.81 13.65 -16.21
CA ASN A 4 6.18 14.15 -16.22
C ASN A 4 7.02 13.30 -15.26
N ILE A 5 7.77 12.36 -15.83
CA ILE A 5 8.55 11.34 -15.11
C ILE A 5 9.61 11.98 -14.20
N SER A 6 10.30 13.03 -14.67
CA SER A 6 11.36 13.71 -13.92
C SER A 6 10.84 14.34 -12.63
N ARG A 7 9.71 15.08 -12.72
CA ARG A 7 9.08 15.69 -11.54
C ARG A 7 8.48 14.65 -10.60
N PHE A 8 8.03 13.51 -11.13
CA PHE A 8 7.46 12.43 -10.32
C PHE A 8 8.51 11.76 -9.43
N HIS A 9 9.73 11.54 -9.92
CA HIS A 9 10.80 10.90 -9.15
C HIS A 9 11.28 11.69 -7.93
N GLU A 10 11.09 13.02 -7.92
CA GLU A 10 11.47 13.85 -6.78
C GLU A 10 10.38 13.92 -5.70
N VAL A 11 9.12 13.92 -6.12
CA VAL A 11 7.99 14.22 -5.20
C VAL A 11 7.19 12.97 -4.84
N PHE A 12 7.23 11.92 -5.66
CA PHE A 12 6.43 10.69 -5.54
C PHE A 12 4.93 10.96 -5.29
N LEU A 13 4.44 12.07 -5.85
CA LEU A 13 3.05 12.50 -5.75
C LEU A 13 2.49 12.59 -7.16
N TYR A 14 1.43 11.83 -7.40
CA TYR A 14 0.68 11.87 -8.63
C TYR A 14 -0.65 12.58 -8.40
N GLN A 15 -0.91 13.63 -9.17
CA GLN A 15 -2.18 14.35 -9.15
C GLN A 15 -2.57 14.71 -10.58
N SER A 16 -3.74 14.23 -11.00
CA SER A 16 -4.25 14.47 -12.35
C SER A 16 -5.76 14.63 -12.34
N ARG A 17 -6.28 15.32 -13.36
CA ARG A 17 -7.70 15.43 -13.68
C ARG A 17 -7.86 15.13 -15.15
N ALA A 18 -8.25 13.89 -15.47
CA ALA A 18 -8.32 13.41 -16.85
C ALA A 18 -9.38 12.31 -16.98
N PRO A 19 -9.79 11.95 -18.22
CA PRO A 19 -10.62 10.78 -18.47
C PRO A 19 -9.96 9.48 -17.98
N VAL A 20 -10.78 8.46 -17.74
CA VAL A 20 -10.31 7.16 -17.21
C VAL A 20 -9.18 6.53 -18.06
N PRO A 21 -9.25 6.49 -19.41
CA PRO A 21 -8.20 5.88 -20.22
C PRO A 21 -6.82 6.54 -20.04
N GLU A 22 -6.78 7.87 -19.94
CA GLU A 22 -5.54 8.61 -19.69
C GLU A 22 -4.97 8.30 -18.31
N LEU A 23 -5.80 8.30 -17.27
CA LEU A 23 -5.34 7.95 -15.92
C LEU A 23 -4.84 6.51 -15.85
N LEU A 24 -5.48 5.56 -16.53
CA LEU A 24 -5.01 4.17 -16.59
C LEU A 24 -3.68 4.04 -17.33
N ALA A 25 -3.46 4.83 -18.40
CA ALA A 25 -2.18 4.89 -19.09
C ALA A 25 -1.07 5.43 -18.17
N ASP A 26 -1.35 6.52 -17.45
CA ASP A 26 -0.43 7.09 -16.46
C ASP A 26 -0.06 6.09 -15.37
N LEU A 27 -1.06 5.40 -14.78
CA LEU A 27 -0.83 4.39 -13.76
C LEU A 27 -0.04 3.18 -14.29
N LYS A 28 -0.21 2.81 -15.56
CA LYS A 28 0.59 1.77 -16.21
C LYS A 28 2.05 2.18 -16.34
N VAL A 29 2.33 3.45 -16.63
CA VAL A 29 3.70 3.99 -16.62
C VAL A 29 4.30 3.89 -15.22
N LEU A 30 3.55 4.27 -14.18
CA LEU A 30 4.00 4.14 -12.78
C LEU A 30 4.34 2.69 -12.42
N GLY A 31 3.46 1.74 -12.76
CA GLY A 31 3.72 0.32 -12.53
C GLY A 31 4.93 -0.21 -13.30
N GLY A 32 5.20 0.31 -14.52
CA GLY A 32 6.39 -0.03 -15.29
C GLY A 32 7.68 0.53 -14.70
N LEU A 33 7.65 1.73 -14.10
CA LEU A 33 8.80 2.30 -13.38
C LEU A 33 9.12 1.48 -12.13
N ASP A 34 8.09 1.10 -11.38
CA ASP A 34 8.23 0.29 -10.17
C ASP A 34 8.79 -1.11 -10.48
N ALA A 35 8.22 -1.81 -11.46
CA ALA A 35 8.70 -3.13 -11.87
C ALA A 35 10.17 -3.12 -12.32
N ARG A 36 10.62 -2.04 -12.97
CA ARG A 36 12.04 -1.87 -13.33
C ARG A 36 12.91 -1.66 -12.09
N ALA A 37 12.45 -0.87 -11.12
CA ALA A 37 13.17 -0.65 -9.87
C ALA A 37 13.28 -1.96 -9.05
N GLU A 38 12.20 -2.73 -8.98
CA GLU A 38 12.17 -4.03 -8.31
C GLU A 38 13.10 -5.04 -9.00
N ALA A 39 13.08 -5.12 -10.34
CA ALA A 39 13.97 -5.97 -11.12
C ALA A 39 15.46 -5.59 -10.96
N GLN A 40 15.78 -4.30 -10.96
CA GLN A 40 17.15 -3.83 -10.70
C GLN A 40 17.61 -4.23 -9.29
N ARG A 41 16.74 -4.06 -8.29
CA ARG A 41 17.06 -4.42 -6.90
C ARG A 41 17.22 -5.93 -6.73
N SER A 42 16.40 -6.74 -7.39
CA SER A 42 16.51 -8.21 -7.32
C SER A 42 17.78 -8.69 -8.01
N ALA A 43 18.13 -8.14 -9.17
CA ALA A 43 19.39 -8.43 -9.86
C ALA A 43 20.61 -8.07 -9.00
N LEU A 44 20.62 -6.88 -8.37
CA LEU A 44 21.69 -6.47 -7.46
C LEU A 44 21.78 -7.35 -6.21
N ALA A 45 20.65 -7.82 -5.67
CA ALA A 45 20.66 -8.76 -4.55
C ALA A 45 21.28 -10.10 -4.95
N TRP A 46 20.89 -10.62 -6.11
CA TRP A 46 21.41 -11.89 -6.61
C TRP A 46 22.91 -11.79 -6.91
N GLY A 47 23.34 -10.73 -7.62
CA GLY A 47 24.75 -10.45 -7.87
C GLY A 47 25.56 -10.22 -6.58
N GLY A 48 25.00 -9.51 -5.60
CA GLY A 48 25.63 -9.29 -4.30
C GLY A 48 25.85 -10.60 -3.53
N TRP A 49 24.87 -11.51 -3.54
CA TRP A 49 25.03 -12.84 -2.92
C TRP A 49 26.03 -13.72 -3.65
N LEU A 50 25.98 -13.75 -4.98
CA LEU A 50 26.89 -14.56 -5.82
C LEU A 50 28.35 -14.12 -5.72
N THR A 51 28.62 -12.88 -5.30
CA THR A 51 29.98 -12.35 -5.13
C THR A 51 30.45 -12.42 -3.67
N THR A 52 29.58 -12.07 -2.72
CA THR A 52 29.94 -12.02 -1.29
C THR A 52 30.16 -13.41 -0.70
N VAL A 53 29.36 -14.42 -1.07
CA VAL A 53 29.50 -15.78 -0.50
C VAL A 53 30.81 -16.43 -0.94
N PRO A 54 31.15 -16.53 -2.24
CA PRO A 54 32.42 -17.10 -2.65
C PRO A 54 33.62 -16.27 -2.18
N GLY A 55 33.52 -14.93 -2.23
CA GLY A 55 34.57 -14.04 -1.73
C GLY A 55 34.86 -14.24 -0.24
N GLY A 56 33.80 -14.34 0.58
CA GLY A 56 33.90 -14.63 2.01
C GLY A 56 34.49 -16.01 2.30
N VAL A 57 34.07 -17.04 1.57
CA VAL A 57 34.63 -18.39 1.71
C VAL A 57 36.12 -18.40 1.36
N MET A 58 36.53 -17.79 0.24
CA MET A 58 37.93 -17.71 -0.15
C MET A 58 38.78 -16.93 0.87
N ALA A 59 38.27 -15.82 1.40
CA ALA A 59 38.94 -15.05 2.42
C ALA A 59 39.11 -15.85 3.73
N LEU A 60 38.08 -16.58 4.16
CA LEU A 60 38.13 -17.45 5.34
C LEU A 60 39.10 -18.62 5.17
N LEU A 61 39.10 -19.27 4.01
CA LEU A 61 40.03 -20.36 3.70
C LEU A 61 41.48 -19.86 3.67
N THR A 62 41.72 -18.73 3.00
CA THR A 62 43.04 -18.07 2.96
C THR A 62 43.53 -17.76 4.37
N TYR A 63 42.66 -17.18 5.21
CA TYR A 63 42.99 -16.86 6.60
C TYR A 63 43.25 -18.13 7.43
N GLY A 64 42.42 -19.16 7.29
CA GLY A 64 42.55 -20.42 8.02
C GLY A 64 43.86 -21.15 7.70
N VAL A 65 44.24 -21.22 6.43
CA VAL A 65 45.51 -21.82 5.99
C VAL A 65 46.70 -20.99 6.50
N TRP A 66 46.63 -19.66 6.39
CA TRP A 66 47.69 -18.79 6.89
C TRP A 66 47.87 -18.90 8.41
N ALA A 67 46.78 -18.82 9.17
CA ALA A 67 46.81 -18.93 10.62
C ALA A 67 47.28 -20.33 11.08
N GLY A 68 46.87 -21.39 10.36
CA GLY A 68 47.32 -22.75 10.62
C GLY A 68 48.83 -22.92 10.43
N ALA A 69 49.37 -22.44 9.30
CA ALA A 69 50.80 -22.51 9.01
C ALA A 69 51.65 -21.73 10.04
N VAL A 70 51.20 -20.53 10.44
CA VAL A 70 51.87 -19.73 11.49
C VAL A 70 51.85 -20.46 12.85
N ASN A 71 50.74 -21.08 13.22
CA ASN A 71 50.63 -21.81 14.49
C ASN A 71 51.43 -23.12 14.51
N ALA A 72 51.65 -23.75 13.35
CA ALA A 72 52.41 -24.99 13.21
C ALA A 72 53.91 -24.77 12.98
N ASP A 73 54.36 -23.51 12.87
CA ASP A 73 55.73 -23.13 12.47
C ASP A 73 56.18 -23.79 11.15
N GLU A 74 55.22 -24.09 10.28
CA GLU A 74 55.45 -24.71 8.97
C GLU A 74 55.78 -23.63 7.93
N GLN A 75 56.92 -23.79 7.25
CA GLN A 75 57.25 -22.98 6.09
C GLN A 75 56.43 -23.43 4.87
N LEU A 76 55.46 -22.61 4.49
CA LEU A 76 54.75 -22.74 3.21
C LEU A 76 55.74 -22.64 2.05
N SER A 77 55.61 -23.51 1.05
CA SER A 77 56.38 -23.39 -0.19
C SER A 77 56.08 -22.06 -0.90
N ASP A 78 57.02 -21.57 -1.73
CA ASP A 78 56.83 -20.34 -2.51
C ASP A 78 55.57 -20.39 -3.39
N ALA A 79 55.28 -21.57 -3.96
CA ALA A 79 54.05 -21.80 -4.72
C ALA A 79 52.79 -21.71 -3.83
N GLY A 80 52.86 -22.23 -2.59
CA GLY A 80 51.79 -22.11 -1.60
C GLY A 80 51.53 -20.66 -1.18
N LEU A 81 52.59 -19.88 -0.95
CA LEU A 81 52.52 -18.44 -0.67
C LEU A 81 51.91 -17.65 -1.84
N GLN A 82 52.27 -17.96 -3.08
CA GLN A 82 51.68 -17.31 -4.26
C GLN A 82 50.19 -17.65 -4.40
N LEU A 83 49.80 -18.92 -4.26
CA LEU A 83 48.40 -19.36 -4.30
C LEU A 83 47.56 -18.68 -3.21
N LEU A 84 48.10 -18.56 -2.00
CA LEU A 84 47.43 -17.93 -0.87
C LEU A 84 47.23 -16.42 -1.11
N LYS A 85 48.23 -15.72 -1.66
CA LYS A 85 48.11 -14.30 -2.04
C LYS A 85 47.05 -14.09 -3.13
N VAL A 86 47.06 -14.90 -4.18
CA VAL A 86 46.09 -14.79 -5.29
C VAL A 86 44.69 -15.10 -4.80
N THR A 87 44.49 -16.19 -4.06
CA THR A 87 43.18 -16.59 -3.52
C THR A 87 42.65 -15.54 -2.55
N GLY A 88 43.51 -15.00 -1.68
CA GLY A 88 43.15 -13.91 -0.78
C GLY A 88 42.77 -12.62 -1.51
N ALA A 89 43.53 -12.23 -2.53
CA ALA A 89 43.26 -11.02 -3.32
C ALA A 89 41.95 -11.15 -4.13
N VAL A 90 41.71 -12.29 -4.78
CA VAL A 90 40.47 -12.57 -5.50
C VAL A 90 39.29 -12.62 -4.53
N GLY A 91 39.44 -13.33 -3.40
CA GLY A 91 38.42 -13.42 -2.36
C GLY A 91 38.04 -12.04 -1.78
N GLY A 92 39.03 -11.23 -1.43
CA GLY A 92 38.84 -9.87 -0.92
C GLY A 92 38.18 -8.94 -1.95
N THR A 93 38.57 -9.03 -3.22
CA THR A 93 37.98 -8.23 -4.30
C THR A 93 36.51 -8.58 -4.52
N LEU A 94 36.17 -9.87 -4.57
CA LEU A 94 34.78 -10.32 -4.73
C LEU A 94 33.91 -9.91 -3.54
N LEU A 95 34.45 -9.97 -2.32
CA LEU A 95 33.76 -9.51 -1.12
C LEU A 95 33.50 -8.00 -1.18
N ALA A 96 34.49 -7.19 -1.57
CA ALA A 96 34.34 -5.75 -1.73
C ALA A 96 33.30 -5.38 -2.80
N VAL A 97 33.34 -6.04 -3.96
CA VAL A 97 32.34 -5.86 -5.03
C VAL A 97 30.94 -6.21 -4.53
N GLY A 98 30.78 -7.34 -3.83
CA GLY A 98 29.50 -7.76 -3.27
C GLY A 98 28.93 -6.77 -2.26
N LEU A 99 29.78 -6.23 -1.38
CA LEU A 99 29.40 -5.15 -0.45
C LEU A 99 28.95 -3.89 -1.20
N CYS A 100 29.68 -3.47 -2.24
CA CYS A 100 29.29 -2.33 -3.07
C CYS A 100 27.93 -2.55 -3.76
N LEU A 101 27.65 -3.76 -4.26
CA LEU A 101 26.35 -4.11 -4.84
C LEU A 101 25.22 -4.03 -3.80
N PHE A 102 25.46 -4.47 -2.57
CA PHE A 102 24.49 -4.30 -1.48
C PHE A 102 24.26 -2.83 -1.11
N LEU A 103 25.32 -2.02 -1.00
CA LEU A 103 25.20 -0.59 -0.74
C LEU A 103 24.40 0.11 -1.85
N TRP A 104 24.65 -0.25 -3.11
CA TRP A 104 23.86 0.27 -4.24
C TRP A 104 22.40 -0.17 -4.16
N ARG A 105 22.12 -1.43 -3.83
CA ARG A 105 20.74 -1.91 -3.58
C ARG A 105 20.05 -1.10 -2.48
N PHE A 106 20.76 -0.76 -1.41
CA PHE A 106 20.21 0.09 -0.33
C PHE A 106 19.89 1.49 -0.82
N ALA A 107 20.76 2.11 -1.62
CA ALA A 107 20.51 3.43 -2.21
C ALA A 107 19.30 3.45 -3.17
N LEU A 108 18.97 2.32 -3.80
CA LEU A 108 17.81 2.19 -4.68
C LEU A 108 16.49 1.91 -3.95
N LYS A 109 16.52 1.63 -2.64
CA LYS A 109 15.31 1.31 -1.87
C LYS A 109 14.29 2.46 -1.88
N ASP A 110 14.75 3.70 -1.92
CA ASP A 110 13.87 4.87 -1.89
C ASP A 110 13.08 5.06 -3.21
N ARG A 111 13.40 4.29 -4.26
CA ARG A 111 12.67 4.28 -5.54
C ARG A 111 11.56 3.23 -5.61
N ASP A 112 11.43 2.40 -4.57
CA ASP A 112 10.41 1.35 -4.44
C ASP A 112 9.06 1.97 -4.13
N LEU A 113 8.08 1.80 -5.01
CA LEU A 113 6.73 2.31 -4.80
C LEU A 113 5.90 1.25 -4.08
N ASP A 114 4.86 1.66 -3.34
CA ASP A 114 3.93 0.68 -2.77
C ASP A 114 2.93 0.23 -3.85
N ASN A 115 3.11 -1.00 -4.34
CA ASN A 115 2.32 -1.63 -5.42
C ASN A 115 0.81 -1.56 -5.16
N ARG A 116 0.44 -1.61 -3.88
CA ARG A 116 -0.96 -1.60 -3.45
C ARG A 116 -1.63 -0.26 -3.74
N ARG A 117 -0.88 0.84 -3.71
CA ARG A 117 -1.42 2.20 -3.81
C ARG A 117 -1.89 2.52 -5.23
N TYR A 118 -1.01 2.37 -6.23
CA TYR A 118 -1.40 2.59 -7.63
C TYR A 118 -2.27 1.44 -8.16
N GLY A 119 -2.08 0.21 -7.67
CA GLY A 119 -2.93 -0.94 -8.00
C GLY A 119 -4.39 -0.73 -7.59
N LEU A 120 -4.63 -0.14 -6.41
CA LEU A 120 -6.00 0.19 -5.97
C LEU A 120 -6.64 1.21 -6.91
N ALA A 121 -5.90 2.26 -7.27
CA ALA A 121 -6.38 3.28 -8.20
C ALA A 121 -6.79 2.67 -9.55
N GLN A 122 -5.94 1.80 -10.10
CA GLN A 122 -6.18 1.11 -11.38
C GLN A 122 -7.45 0.27 -11.33
N VAL A 123 -7.60 -0.58 -10.30
CA VAL A 123 -8.79 -1.45 -10.18
C VAL A 123 -10.07 -0.64 -9.99
N LEU A 124 -10.04 0.44 -9.19
CA LEU A 124 -11.21 1.28 -9.00
C LEU A 124 -11.60 2.02 -10.27
N LEU A 125 -10.62 2.57 -11.01
CA LEU A 125 -10.87 3.25 -12.28
C LEU A 125 -11.47 2.30 -13.32
N GLN A 126 -10.94 1.07 -13.45
CA GLN A 126 -11.49 0.05 -14.35
C GLN A 126 -12.95 -0.29 -14.02
N ARG A 127 -13.30 -0.39 -12.72
CA ARG A 127 -14.68 -0.67 -12.30
C ARG A 127 -15.60 0.52 -12.55
N LEU A 128 -15.14 1.73 -12.25
CA LEU A 128 -15.92 2.96 -12.38
C LEU A 128 -16.13 3.39 -13.83
N GLN A 129 -15.28 2.94 -14.77
CA GLN A 129 -15.36 3.28 -16.19
C GLN A 129 -16.75 2.98 -16.78
N VAL A 130 -17.42 1.92 -16.32
CA VAL A 130 -18.75 1.51 -16.79
C VAL A 130 -19.84 2.53 -16.44
N ASP A 131 -19.68 3.25 -15.33
CA ASP A 131 -20.66 4.22 -14.82
C ASP A 131 -20.30 5.69 -15.16
N LEU A 132 -19.26 5.89 -15.96
CA LEU A 132 -18.74 7.19 -16.36
C LEU A 132 -19.00 7.45 -17.85
N SER A 133 -19.24 8.72 -18.19
CA SER A 133 -19.18 9.14 -19.60
C SER A 133 -17.73 8.99 -20.10
N PRO A 134 -17.50 8.64 -21.38
CA PRO A 134 -16.16 8.44 -21.93
C PRO A 134 -15.18 9.59 -21.64
N ASP A 135 -15.69 10.83 -21.68
CA ASP A 135 -14.91 12.05 -21.48
C ASP A 135 -15.06 12.65 -20.07
N ALA A 136 -15.71 11.94 -19.14
CA ALA A 136 -15.91 12.43 -17.78
C ALA A 136 -14.56 12.56 -17.06
N PRO A 137 -14.17 13.77 -16.61
CA PRO A 137 -12.90 13.94 -15.93
C PRO A 137 -12.96 13.36 -14.53
N VAL A 138 -12.03 12.46 -14.23
CA VAL A 138 -11.79 11.94 -12.89
C VAL A 138 -10.60 12.67 -12.29
N ARG A 139 -10.76 13.18 -11.07
CA ARG A 139 -9.64 13.74 -10.30
C ARG A 139 -9.04 12.64 -9.43
N LEU A 140 -7.78 12.34 -9.67
CA LEU A 140 -7.02 11.35 -8.91
C LEU A 140 -5.84 12.02 -8.21
N LYS A 141 -5.68 11.74 -6.92
CA LYS A 141 -4.51 12.11 -6.11
C LYS A 141 -3.96 10.87 -5.42
N LEU A 142 -2.68 10.60 -5.63
CA LEU A 142 -1.90 9.51 -5.05
C LEU A 142 -0.63 10.07 -4.44
N ASP A 143 -0.43 9.86 -3.15
CA ASP A 143 0.86 10.01 -2.49
C ASP A 143 1.51 8.61 -2.41
N LEU A 144 2.63 8.41 -3.09
CA LEU A 144 3.34 7.14 -3.11
C LEU A 144 4.53 7.13 -2.16
N ARG A 145 4.74 8.20 -1.39
CA ARG A 145 5.80 8.30 -0.39
C ARG A 145 5.50 7.44 0.83
N PRO A 146 6.54 7.01 1.58
CA PRO A 146 6.36 6.26 2.81
C PRO A 146 5.38 6.91 3.80
N PRO A 147 4.60 6.10 4.56
CA PRO A 147 3.62 6.61 5.52
C PRO A 147 4.25 7.16 6.81
N ASP A 148 5.55 6.94 7.02
CA ASP A 148 6.31 7.27 8.23
C ASP A 148 7.23 8.49 8.07
N LEU A 149 6.99 9.32 7.05
CA LEU A 149 7.70 10.59 6.89
C LEU A 149 7.40 11.55 8.05
N LEU A 150 8.40 12.33 8.45
CA LEU A 150 8.32 13.22 9.62
C LEU A 150 7.15 14.21 9.54
N HIS A 151 6.89 14.79 8.37
CA HIS A 151 5.78 15.74 8.17
C HIS A 151 4.39 15.08 8.23
N LYS A 152 4.30 13.74 8.14
CA LYS A 152 3.07 12.96 8.34
C LYS A 152 2.87 12.56 9.81
N ARG A 153 3.84 12.84 10.68
CA ARG A 153 3.76 12.59 12.12
C ARG A 153 2.82 13.60 12.77
N VAL A 154 1.74 13.11 13.36
CA VAL A 154 0.73 13.96 14.00
C VAL A 154 0.93 14.11 15.50
N LYS A 155 1.58 13.13 16.14
CA LYS A 155 1.80 13.11 17.59
C LYS A 155 2.97 12.20 17.93
N GLN A 156 3.72 12.59 18.95
CA GLN A 156 4.65 11.73 19.67
C GLN A 156 4.16 11.65 21.12
N ASP A 157 4.09 10.44 21.67
CA ASP A 157 3.58 10.21 23.02
C ASP A 157 4.21 8.97 23.66
N MET A 158 4.04 8.82 24.97
CA MET A 158 4.38 7.61 25.70
C MET A 158 3.13 6.75 25.91
N VAL A 159 3.09 5.55 25.31
CA VAL A 159 1.96 4.62 25.47
C VAL A 159 2.42 3.45 26.33
N GLY A 160 2.10 3.52 27.62
CA GLY A 160 2.65 2.61 28.64
C GLY A 160 4.16 2.85 28.76
N TRP A 161 4.97 1.83 28.49
CA TRP A 161 6.45 1.91 28.55
C TRP A 161 7.12 2.08 27.18
N TRP A 162 6.39 2.57 26.18
CA TRP A 162 6.85 2.68 24.79
C TRP A 162 6.80 4.13 24.31
N ASN A 163 7.93 4.64 23.83
CA ASN A 163 7.97 5.87 23.04
C ASN A 163 7.26 5.59 21.72
N THR A 164 6.26 6.39 21.41
CA THR A 164 5.29 6.08 20.35
C THR A 164 5.11 7.28 19.43
N ASP A 165 5.43 7.09 18.15
CA ASP A 165 5.11 8.05 17.10
C ASP A 165 3.84 7.62 16.36
N PHE A 166 2.92 8.58 16.18
CA PHE A 166 1.69 8.41 15.42
C PHE A 166 1.77 9.17 14.11
N PHE A 167 1.51 8.48 13.01
CA PHE A 167 1.48 9.04 11.65
C PHE A 167 0.10 8.90 11.04
N VAL A 168 -0.28 9.89 10.23
CA VAL A 168 -1.52 9.88 9.45
C VAL A 168 -1.16 10.24 8.01
N ASP A 169 -1.39 9.29 7.10
CA ASP A 169 -1.02 9.42 5.69
C ASP A 169 -2.27 9.40 4.80
N PRO A 170 -2.81 10.59 4.43
CA PRO A 170 -3.93 10.70 3.50
C PRO A 170 -3.47 10.54 2.06
N TRP A 171 -3.15 9.31 1.67
CA TRP A 171 -2.44 9.04 0.42
C TRP A 171 -3.34 8.95 -0.81
N PHE A 172 -4.61 8.58 -0.68
CA PHE A 172 -5.52 8.35 -1.81
C PHE A 172 -6.70 9.31 -1.81
N THR A 173 -7.00 9.90 -2.95
CA THR A 173 -8.30 10.54 -3.21
C THR A 173 -8.69 10.38 -4.68
N LEU A 174 -9.89 9.86 -4.92
CA LEU A 174 -10.52 9.76 -6.24
C LEU A 174 -11.86 10.49 -6.18
N GLU A 175 -12.06 11.46 -7.07
CA GLU A 175 -13.29 12.24 -7.17
C GLU A 175 -13.78 12.22 -8.61
N THR A 176 -15.07 11.97 -8.80
CA THR A 176 -15.69 11.99 -10.13
C THR A 176 -17.19 12.27 -10.05
N ARG A 177 -17.78 12.56 -11.20
CA ARG A 177 -19.23 12.64 -11.37
C ARG A 177 -19.69 11.48 -12.23
N LEU A 178 -20.56 10.65 -11.67
CA LEU A 178 -21.14 9.49 -12.34
C LEU A 178 -22.21 9.93 -13.35
N ALA A 179 -22.61 9.04 -14.25
CA ALA A 179 -23.56 9.33 -15.33
C ALA A 179 -24.94 9.80 -14.81
N ASP A 180 -25.35 9.37 -13.62
CA ASP A 180 -26.56 9.83 -12.92
C ASP A 180 -26.44 11.27 -12.35
N GLY A 181 -25.26 11.88 -12.46
CA GLY A 181 -24.91 13.19 -11.93
C GLY A 181 -24.60 13.19 -10.42
N THR A 182 -24.43 12.02 -9.81
CA THR A 182 -23.96 11.86 -8.43
C THR A 182 -22.47 12.16 -8.36
N PHE A 183 -22.04 12.95 -7.38
CA PHE A 183 -20.63 13.20 -7.14
C PHE A 183 -20.08 12.14 -6.19
N LEU A 184 -19.18 11.31 -6.70
CA LEU A 184 -18.49 10.25 -5.96
C LEU A 184 -17.14 10.75 -5.46
N ARG A 185 -16.83 10.48 -4.20
CA ARG A 185 -15.50 10.64 -3.62
C ARG A 185 -15.11 9.40 -2.83
N ILE A 186 -13.97 8.82 -3.19
CA ILE A 186 -13.32 7.72 -2.47
C ILE A 186 -12.00 8.26 -1.89
N ARG A 187 -11.74 7.99 -0.61
CA ARG A 187 -10.54 8.43 0.10
C ARG A 187 -9.96 7.27 0.91
N MET A 188 -8.64 7.13 0.90
CA MET A 188 -7.93 6.20 1.78
C MET A 188 -6.95 7.00 2.65
N VAL A 189 -6.90 6.66 3.93
CA VAL A 189 -5.96 7.23 4.90
C VAL A 189 -5.31 6.10 5.68
N GLU A 190 -3.98 6.01 5.66
CA GLU A 190 -3.24 5.09 6.50
C GLU A 190 -2.93 5.73 7.85
N ARG A 191 -3.03 4.93 8.91
CA ARG A 191 -2.62 5.31 10.25
C ARG A 191 -1.57 4.34 10.72
N LEU A 192 -0.42 4.88 11.08
CA LEU A 192 0.74 4.10 11.47
C LEU A 192 1.18 4.52 12.87
N GLN A 193 1.53 3.53 13.67
CA GLN A 193 2.09 3.69 14.99
C GLN A 193 3.44 2.97 15.03
N LYS A 194 4.51 3.74 15.24
CA LYS A 194 5.84 3.21 15.52
C LYS A 194 6.08 3.30 17.02
N ARG A 195 6.49 2.19 17.63
CA ARG A 195 6.78 2.11 19.06
C ARG A 195 8.22 1.67 19.25
N GLU A 196 8.93 2.35 20.12
CA GLU A 196 10.30 2.05 20.49
C GLU A 196 10.44 1.96 22.00
N ARG A 197 11.25 1.01 22.46
CA ARG A 197 11.68 0.90 23.85
C ARG A 197 13.13 0.47 23.89
N SER A 198 13.94 1.24 24.60
CA SER A 198 15.36 0.94 24.82
C SER A 198 15.59 0.55 26.27
N LYS A 199 16.47 -0.44 26.49
CA LYS A 199 16.91 -0.85 27.83
C LYS A 199 18.42 -1.04 27.82
N THR A 200 19.10 -0.47 28.80
CA THR A 200 20.54 -0.63 29.02
C THR A 200 20.77 -1.73 30.07
N SER A 201 21.66 -2.68 29.78
CA SER A 201 22.08 -3.72 30.73
C SER A 201 23.11 -3.18 31.74
N ALA A 202 23.35 -3.92 32.82
CA ALA A 202 24.38 -3.59 33.81
C ALA A 202 25.80 -3.47 33.18
N SER A 203 26.06 -4.17 32.08
CA SER A 203 27.29 -4.06 31.29
C SER A 203 27.35 -2.85 30.34
N GLY A 204 26.39 -1.92 30.42
CA GLY A 204 26.32 -0.72 29.56
C GLY A 204 25.74 -0.95 28.15
N LYS A 205 25.43 -2.20 27.75
CA LYS A 205 24.88 -2.50 26.43
C LYS A 205 23.40 -2.07 26.33
N THR A 206 23.10 -1.16 25.42
CA THR A 206 21.72 -0.76 25.12
C THR A 206 21.09 -1.68 24.06
N ARG A 207 19.89 -2.19 24.35
CA ARG A 207 19.06 -2.95 23.41
C ARG A 207 17.77 -2.20 23.15
N THR A 208 17.49 -1.95 21.87
CA THR A 208 16.26 -1.32 21.39
C THR A 208 15.31 -2.38 20.86
N LYS A 209 14.04 -2.33 21.29
CA LYS A 209 12.94 -3.09 20.73
C LYS A 209 12.03 -2.12 19.99
N THR A 210 11.64 -2.48 18.77
CA THR A 210 10.69 -1.70 17.96
C THR A 210 9.45 -2.52 17.65
N LYS A 211 8.28 -1.87 17.59
CA LYS A 211 7.03 -2.47 17.12
C LYS A 211 6.34 -1.51 16.15
N ARG A 212 5.70 -2.09 15.13
CA ARG A 212 4.89 -1.37 14.16
C ARG A 212 3.43 -1.83 14.28
N LYS A 213 2.49 -0.90 14.30
CA LYS A 213 1.06 -1.19 14.18
C LYS A 213 0.44 -0.22 13.19
N GLY A 214 -0.24 -0.73 12.18
CA GLY A 214 -0.93 0.09 11.18
C GLY A 214 -2.36 -0.36 10.96
N PHE A 215 -3.13 0.50 10.32
CA PHE A 215 -4.42 0.17 9.71
C PHE A 215 -4.77 1.23 8.66
N ALA A 216 -5.63 0.88 7.72
CA ALA A 216 -6.12 1.81 6.71
C ALA A 216 -7.60 2.15 6.93
N ARG A 217 -7.96 3.40 6.64
CA ARG A 217 -9.34 3.90 6.66
C ARG A 217 -9.79 4.23 5.26
N LEU A 218 -10.76 3.46 4.77
CA LEU A 218 -11.41 3.67 3.50
C LEU A 218 -12.71 4.43 3.72
N GLU A 219 -12.90 5.53 3.01
CA GLU A 219 -14.13 6.32 3.03
C GLU A 219 -14.69 6.42 1.62
N VAL A 220 -15.94 6.01 1.44
CA VAL A 220 -16.70 6.17 0.19
C VAL A 220 -17.84 7.12 0.50
N SER A 221 -17.97 8.18 -0.29
CA SER A 221 -19.00 9.18 -0.13
C SER A 221 -19.63 9.56 -1.46
N VAL A 222 -20.94 9.76 -1.42
CA VAL A 222 -21.75 10.21 -2.56
C VAL A 222 -22.46 11.50 -2.17
N ARG A 223 -22.45 12.48 -3.07
CA ARG A 223 -23.28 13.68 -2.97
C ARG A 223 -24.28 13.68 -4.11
N VAL A 224 -25.53 13.93 -3.76
CA VAL A 224 -26.69 13.86 -4.64
C VAL A 224 -27.48 15.16 -4.58
N LYS A 225 -28.29 15.40 -5.61
CA LYS A 225 -29.25 16.51 -5.63
C LYS A 225 -30.43 16.17 -4.68
N PRO A 226 -30.70 16.96 -3.62
CA PRO A 226 -31.76 16.66 -2.67
C PRO A 226 -33.15 16.45 -3.28
N GLU A 227 -33.46 17.17 -4.36
CA GLU A 227 -34.76 17.12 -5.03
C GLU A 227 -35.05 15.72 -5.60
N ARG A 228 -34.00 14.96 -5.95
CA ARG A 228 -34.12 13.59 -6.48
C ARG A 228 -34.28 12.54 -5.39
N TYR A 229 -33.95 12.87 -4.14
CA TYR A 229 -33.90 11.95 -3.01
C TYR A 229 -34.48 12.58 -1.74
N PRO A 230 -35.78 12.94 -1.73
CA PRO A 230 -36.39 13.61 -0.58
C PRO A 230 -36.40 12.70 0.66
N GLY A 231 -36.13 13.29 1.83
CA GLY A 231 -36.13 12.60 3.12
C GLY A 231 -34.94 11.64 3.32
N LEU A 232 -33.85 11.85 2.58
CA LEU A 232 -32.65 11.02 2.64
C LEU A 232 -32.05 10.99 4.05
N GLU A 233 -32.00 12.12 4.74
CA GLU A 233 -31.47 12.29 6.10
C GLU A 233 -32.13 11.37 7.13
N ARG A 234 -33.39 10.97 6.89
CA ARG A 234 -34.16 10.08 7.78
C ARG A 234 -33.79 8.61 7.60
N LEU A 235 -32.96 8.27 6.60
CA LEU A 235 -32.61 6.89 6.26
C LEU A 235 -31.35 6.37 6.95
N LYS A 236 -30.82 7.05 7.98
CA LYS A 236 -29.59 6.64 8.69
C LYS A 236 -29.64 5.18 9.17
N ALA A 237 -30.69 4.79 9.90
CA ALA A 237 -30.81 3.43 10.41
C ALA A 237 -30.84 2.38 9.28
N ARG A 238 -31.54 2.70 8.19
CA ARG A 238 -31.62 1.84 7.02
C ARG A 238 -30.30 1.77 6.25
N ALA A 239 -29.56 2.87 6.18
CA ALA A 239 -28.23 2.91 5.57
C ALA A 239 -27.24 2.02 6.35
N THR A 240 -27.30 2.06 7.68
CA THR A 240 -26.50 1.14 8.52
C THR A 240 -26.89 -0.31 8.26
N ALA A 241 -28.19 -0.65 8.27
CA ALA A 241 -28.66 -2.02 8.05
C ALA A 241 -28.38 -2.54 6.62
N ALA A 242 -28.38 -1.65 5.62
CA ALA A 242 -28.08 -1.99 4.23
C ALA A 242 -26.58 -2.10 3.94
N THR A 243 -25.72 -1.72 4.88
CA THR A 243 -24.27 -1.77 4.66
C THR A 243 -23.80 -3.21 4.57
N ARG A 244 -23.18 -3.55 3.45
CA ARG A 244 -22.50 -4.83 3.22
C ARG A 244 -21.00 -4.60 3.12
N LEU A 245 -20.23 -5.31 3.92
CA LEU A 245 -18.76 -5.29 3.91
C LEU A 245 -18.21 -6.72 3.90
N PRO A 246 -16.97 -6.94 3.44
CA PRO A 246 -16.28 -8.20 3.65
C PRO A 246 -16.15 -8.55 5.14
N ARG A 247 -16.10 -9.85 5.46
CA ARG A 247 -16.18 -10.36 6.85
C ARG A 247 -15.15 -9.75 7.82
N ARG A 248 -13.94 -9.45 7.33
CA ARG A 248 -12.81 -8.95 8.14
C ARG A 248 -12.76 -7.42 8.25
N VAL A 249 -13.60 -6.72 7.50
CA VAL A 249 -13.60 -5.27 7.43
C VAL A 249 -14.63 -4.71 8.41
N GLU A 250 -14.16 -3.83 9.30
CA GLU A 250 -15.01 -3.21 10.32
C GLU A 250 -15.63 -1.91 9.79
N LEU A 251 -16.95 -1.74 10.01
CA LEU A 251 -17.63 -0.48 9.73
C LEU A 251 -17.38 0.53 10.86
N GLU A 252 -16.59 1.58 10.60
CA GLU A 252 -16.35 2.64 11.60
C GLU A 252 -17.48 3.67 11.66
N ARG A 253 -18.09 4.01 10.51
CA ARG A 253 -19.04 5.12 10.45
C ARG A 253 -19.98 5.08 9.26
N VAL A 254 -21.24 5.43 9.52
CA VAL A 254 -22.24 5.79 8.51
C VAL A 254 -22.69 7.23 8.74
N ARG A 255 -22.66 8.07 7.70
CA ARG A 255 -23.25 9.41 7.73
C ARG A 255 -24.28 9.52 6.62
N VAL A 256 -25.42 10.09 6.98
CA VAL A 256 -26.51 10.40 6.07
C VAL A 256 -26.96 11.82 6.36
N ALA A 257 -27.03 12.64 5.33
CA ALA A 257 -27.54 14.00 5.37
C ALA A 257 -28.47 14.21 4.17
N VAL A 258 -29.01 15.42 4.03
CA VAL A 258 -29.99 15.78 2.99
C VAL A 258 -29.45 15.55 1.56
N ASP A 259 -28.18 15.88 1.33
CA ASP A 259 -27.54 15.86 0.02
C ASP A 259 -26.40 14.83 -0.08
N ARG A 260 -26.14 14.05 0.98
CA ARG A 260 -24.93 13.21 1.03
C ARG A 260 -25.07 11.95 1.88
N LEU A 261 -24.38 10.91 1.43
CA LEU A 261 -24.12 9.71 2.23
C LEU A 261 -22.63 9.40 2.24
N SER A 262 -22.14 8.84 3.33
CA SER A 262 -20.79 8.30 3.39
C SER A 262 -20.70 7.09 4.29
N LEU A 263 -19.91 6.10 3.86
CA LEU A 263 -19.47 4.98 4.66
C LEU A 263 -17.97 5.12 4.92
N ARG A 264 -17.54 4.76 6.13
CA ARG A 264 -16.13 4.62 6.49
C ARG A 264 -15.89 3.25 7.09
N ALA A 265 -14.90 2.56 6.54
CA ALA A 265 -14.49 1.23 6.95
C ALA A 265 -13.02 1.21 7.37
N ARG A 266 -12.68 0.29 8.27
CA ARG A 266 -11.32 0.02 8.73
C ARG A 266 -10.82 -1.28 8.13
N LEU A 267 -9.65 -1.21 7.51
CA LEU A 267 -8.89 -2.33 6.96
C LEU A 267 -7.60 -2.51 7.75
N SER A 268 -7.06 -3.73 7.79
CA SER A 268 -5.74 -4.05 8.36
C SER A 268 -4.60 -3.35 7.61
N ASP A 269 -3.39 -3.30 8.20
CA ASP A 269 -2.18 -2.73 7.56
C ASP A 269 -1.74 -3.53 6.32
N GLU A 270 -2.10 -4.81 6.28
CA GLU A 270 -1.72 -5.77 5.23
C GLU A 270 -2.78 -5.89 4.13
N TRP A 271 -3.65 -4.89 3.99
CA TRP A 271 -4.62 -4.81 2.90
C TRP A 271 -3.93 -4.91 1.53
N VAL A 272 -4.67 -5.37 0.52
CA VAL A 272 -4.22 -5.44 -0.88
C VAL A 272 -5.21 -4.75 -1.80
N ALA A 273 -4.73 -4.25 -2.95
CA ALA A 273 -5.59 -3.67 -3.97
C ALA A 273 -6.60 -4.69 -4.50
N ARG A 274 -6.11 -5.87 -4.88
CA ARG A 274 -6.85 -7.07 -5.27
C ARG A 274 -5.99 -8.28 -4.87
N PRO A 275 -6.56 -9.33 -4.26
CA PRO A 275 -5.80 -10.54 -4.00
C PRO A 275 -5.40 -11.22 -5.32
N GLU A 276 -4.15 -11.65 -5.43
CA GLU A 276 -3.60 -12.30 -6.63
C GLU A 276 -4.10 -13.75 -6.78
N LYS A 277 -4.31 -14.43 -5.65
CA LYS A 277 -4.95 -15.75 -5.57
C LYS A 277 -6.20 -15.67 -4.70
N ALA A 278 -7.29 -16.27 -5.15
CA ALA A 278 -8.48 -16.41 -4.32
C ALA A 278 -8.17 -17.36 -3.16
N ALA A 279 -8.65 -17.05 -1.95
CA ALA A 279 -8.51 -17.96 -0.80
C ALA A 279 -9.18 -19.33 -1.05
N ASP A 280 -10.10 -19.39 -2.01
CA ASP A 280 -10.84 -20.59 -2.45
C ASP A 280 -10.16 -21.34 -3.60
N ASP A 281 -8.93 -20.96 -3.97
CA ASP A 281 -8.14 -21.69 -4.98
C ASP A 281 -7.86 -23.13 -4.48
N PRO A 282 -8.27 -24.17 -5.22
CA PRO A 282 -8.09 -25.57 -4.81
C PRO A 282 -6.62 -25.95 -4.61
N GLU A 283 -5.68 -25.22 -5.22
CA GLU A 283 -4.23 -25.48 -5.10
C GLU A 283 -3.64 -24.96 -3.78
N VAL A 284 -4.35 -24.15 -3.00
CA VAL A 284 -3.83 -23.59 -1.74
C VAL A 284 -4.15 -24.52 -0.57
N PRO A 285 -3.12 -25.06 0.13
CA PRO A 285 -3.33 -25.86 1.32
C PRO A 285 -4.16 -25.09 2.36
N THR A 286 -5.13 -25.75 2.98
CA THR A 286 -6.09 -25.15 3.93
C THR A 286 -5.43 -24.35 5.05
N PHE A 287 -4.25 -24.78 5.51
CA PHE A 287 -3.50 -24.07 6.56
C PHE A 287 -2.92 -22.71 6.13
N TRP A 288 -2.64 -22.51 4.83
CA TRP A 288 -2.18 -21.24 4.29
C TRP A 288 -3.33 -20.29 3.93
N ARG A 289 -4.57 -20.77 3.80
CA ARG A 289 -5.72 -19.95 3.36
C ARG A 289 -5.97 -18.76 4.28
N GLN A 290 -5.98 -18.96 5.59
CA GLN A 290 -6.19 -17.88 6.57
C GLN A 290 -5.04 -16.86 6.58
N ALA A 291 -3.80 -17.29 6.34
CA ALA A 291 -2.63 -16.42 6.28
C ALA A 291 -2.58 -15.60 4.97
N LEU A 292 -3.18 -16.12 3.89
CA LEU A 292 -3.28 -15.46 2.59
C LEU A 292 -4.50 -14.55 2.45
N GLU A 293 -5.52 -14.72 3.30
CA GLU A 293 -6.65 -13.80 3.37
C GLU A 293 -6.18 -12.41 3.81
N LYS A 294 -6.04 -11.50 2.85
CA LYS A 294 -5.78 -10.08 3.06
C LYS A 294 -7.05 -9.29 2.78
N ASP A 295 -7.18 -8.13 3.41
CA ASP A 295 -8.35 -7.27 3.17
C ASP A 295 -8.29 -6.70 1.75
N ASP A 296 -9.25 -7.07 0.90
CA ASP A 296 -9.38 -6.55 -0.46
C ASP A 296 -10.00 -5.14 -0.43
N ALA A 297 -9.14 -4.13 -0.60
CA ALA A 297 -9.56 -2.73 -0.58
C ALA A 297 -10.48 -2.38 -1.75
N SER A 298 -10.26 -2.95 -2.94
CA SER A 298 -11.11 -2.68 -4.09
C SER A 298 -12.52 -3.22 -3.88
N ARG A 299 -12.65 -4.49 -3.45
CA ARG A 299 -13.95 -5.13 -3.17
C ARG A 299 -14.68 -4.39 -2.06
N THR A 300 -13.96 -3.99 -1.02
CA THR A 300 -14.53 -3.17 0.07
C THR A 300 -15.11 -1.86 -0.46
N ALA A 301 -14.36 -1.11 -1.26
CA ALA A 301 -14.83 0.15 -1.85
C ALA A 301 -16.07 -0.05 -2.73
N THR A 302 -16.08 -1.10 -3.56
CA THR A 302 -17.21 -1.43 -4.42
C THR A 302 -18.45 -1.82 -3.59
N MET A 303 -18.31 -2.67 -2.58
CA MET A 303 -19.44 -3.05 -1.71
C MET A 303 -20.00 -1.85 -0.93
N MET A 304 -19.13 -0.96 -0.46
CA MET A 304 -19.54 0.31 0.16
C MET A 304 -20.33 1.17 -0.82
N LEU A 305 -19.84 1.33 -2.06
CA LEU A 305 -20.53 2.10 -3.10
C LEU A 305 -21.92 1.51 -3.41
N LEU A 306 -22.00 0.20 -3.64
CA LEU A 306 -23.26 -0.49 -3.91
C LEU A 306 -24.25 -0.37 -2.74
N SER A 307 -23.75 -0.43 -1.49
CA SER A 307 -24.57 -0.22 -0.29
C SER A 307 -25.17 1.19 -0.26
N LEU A 308 -24.39 2.22 -0.61
CA LEU A 308 -24.88 3.59 -0.74
C LEU A 308 -25.94 3.72 -1.84
N TYR A 309 -25.72 3.09 -2.99
CA TYR A 309 -26.67 3.07 -4.10
C TYR A 309 -27.98 2.34 -3.77
N GLN A 310 -27.92 1.29 -2.96
CA GLN A 310 -29.12 0.61 -2.48
C GLN A 310 -30.02 1.55 -1.66
N VAL A 311 -29.42 2.39 -0.80
CA VAL A 311 -30.14 3.40 -0.01
C VAL A 311 -30.72 4.49 -0.90
N LEU A 312 -29.93 5.00 -1.86
CA LEU A 312 -30.39 6.00 -2.83
C LEU A 312 -31.56 5.47 -3.67
N GLY A 313 -31.46 4.24 -4.16
CA GLY A 313 -32.53 3.57 -4.91
C GLY A 313 -33.81 3.42 -4.10
N TYR A 314 -33.69 3.10 -2.81
CA TYR A 314 -34.83 3.06 -1.90
C TYR A 314 -35.48 4.44 -1.69
N ALA A 315 -34.68 5.48 -1.43
CA ALA A 315 -35.17 6.84 -1.26
C ALA A 315 -35.97 7.31 -2.50
N ARG A 316 -35.41 7.08 -3.69
CA ARG A 316 -36.06 7.43 -4.97
C ARG A 316 -37.37 6.67 -5.19
N ARG A 317 -37.41 5.36 -4.90
CA ARG A 317 -38.64 4.55 -5.02
C ARG A 317 -39.73 5.03 -4.06
N ARG A 318 -39.37 5.32 -2.80
CA ARG A 318 -40.29 5.85 -1.80
C ARG A 318 -40.90 7.18 -2.23
N ALA A 319 -40.08 8.10 -2.74
CA ALA A 319 -40.54 9.38 -3.25
C ALA A 319 -41.55 9.21 -4.40
N LYS A 320 -41.27 8.31 -5.36
CA LYS A 320 -42.18 8.01 -6.47
C LYS A 320 -43.53 7.47 -5.97
N LEU A 321 -43.52 6.58 -4.97
CA LEU A 321 -44.75 6.03 -4.38
C LEU A 321 -45.56 7.08 -3.64
N GLN A 322 -44.90 7.97 -2.90
CA GLN A 322 -45.57 9.07 -2.19
C GLN A 322 -46.21 10.05 -3.17
N ALA A 323 -45.51 10.43 -4.24
CA ALA A 323 -46.06 11.28 -5.30
C ALA A 323 -47.28 10.63 -6.00
N ALA A 324 -47.24 9.33 -6.26
CA ALA A 324 -48.35 8.60 -6.87
C ALA A 324 -49.59 8.53 -5.96
N ARG A 325 -49.40 8.39 -4.64
CA ARG A 325 -50.49 8.39 -3.66
C ARG A 325 -51.12 9.77 -3.49
N GLY A 326 -50.30 10.83 -3.45
CA GLY A 326 -50.80 12.21 -3.39
C GLY A 326 -51.72 12.57 -4.55
N ARG A 327 -51.41 12.12 -5.77
CA ARG A 327 -52.26 12.36 -6.95
C ARG A 327 -53.59 11.61 -6.95
N ARG A 328 -53.70 10.51 -6.20
CA ARG A 328 -54.95 9.73 -6.09
C ARG A 328 -55.90 10.24 -5.00
N GLY A 329 -55.41 11.07 -4.07
CA GLY A 329 -56.22 11.65 -2.98
C GLY A 329 -56.75 13.05 -3.28
N THR A 330 -56.48 13.60 -4.46
CA THR A 330 -56.89 14.93 -4.91
C THR A 330 -57.87 14.88 -6.09
N VAL A 331 -58.57 13.76 -6.28
CA VAL A 331 -59.65 13.59 -7.27
C VAL A 331 -60.97 13.49 -6.55
#